data_AF-A0A081N951-F1
#
_entry.id   AF-A0A081N951-F1
#
_cell.length_a   1.000
_cell.length_b   1.000
_cell.length_c   1.000
_cell.angle_alpha   90.00
_cell.angle_beta   90.00
_cell.angle_gamma   90.00
#
_symmetry.space_group_name_H-M   'P 1'
#
loop_
_entity.id
_entity.type
_entity.pdbx_description
1 polymer ?
#
loop_
_entity_poly.entity_id
_entity_poly.type
_entity_poly.pdbx_seq_one_letter_code
_entity_poly.pdbx_strand_id
1 'polypeptide(L)' 'MLEYRYKACEPGVKEKIIDMAINGSGIRDTSKVLGISKTTVIKTLKKKKAVW' A
#
# COMPACT_ATOMS: atom_id res chain seq x y z
N MET A 1 2.05 6.34 23.09
CA MET A 1 2.42 6.11 21.68
C MET A 1 1.27 6.60 20.82
N LEU A 2 1.49 7.56 19.91
CA LEU A 2 0.41 8.03 19.02
C LEU A 2 0.23 6.96 17.94
N GLU A 3 -0.81 6.13 18.04
CA GLU A 3 -1.18 5.27 16.90
C GLU A 3 -1.67 6.18 15.77
N TYR A 4 -1.03 6.08 14.61
CA TYR A 4 -1.41 6.90 13.47
C TYR A 4 -2.81 6.46 12.99
N ARG A 5 -3.80 7.34 13.15
CA ARG A 5 -5.20 7.05 12.79
C ARG A 5 -5.35 6.62 11.31
N TYR A 6 -4.44 7.09 10.46
CA TYR A 6 -4.38 6.74 9.04
C TYR A 6 -3.14 5.89 8.71
N LYS A 7 -3.14 4.61 9.10
CA LYS A 7 -2.01 3.68 8.85
C LYS A 7 -1.43 3.75 7.43
N ALA A 8 -2.28 3.99 6.42
CA ALA A 8 -1.87 4.17 5.03
C ALA A 8 -0.91 5.35 4.75
N CYS A 9 -0.84 6.33 5.65
CA CYS A 9 -0.02 7.53 5.55
C CYS A 9 1.26 7.44 6.38
N GLU A 10 1.49 6.32 7.08
CA GLU A 10 2.75 6.09 7.76
C GLU A 10 3.91 6.03 6.74
N PRO A 11 5.08 6.58 7.10
CA PRO A 11 6.26 6.47 6.25
C PRO A 11 6.63 5.00 6.05
N GLY A 12 7.01 4.62 4.82
CA GLY A 12 7.40 3.24 4.50
C GLY A 12 6.27 2.32 4.03
N VAL A 13 5.00 2.73 4.15
CA VAL A 13 3.87 1.86 3.78
C VAL A 13 3.81 1.61 2.28
N LYS A 14 4.17 2.60 1.45
CA LYS A 14 4.17 2.45 -0.01
C LYS A 14 5.25 1.48 -0.45
N GLU A 15 6.44 1.63 0.12
CA GLU A 15 7.60 0.78 -0.11
C GLU A 15 7.27 -0.67 0.28
N LYS A 16 6.60 -0.86 1.42
CA LYS A 16 6.18 -2.17 1.90
C LYS A 16 5.11 -2.81 1.01
N ILE A 17 4.16 -2.03 0.47
CA ILE A 17 3.20 -2.54 -0.52
C ILE A 17 3.92 -3.03 -1.78
N ILE A 18 4.93 -2.28 -2.26
CA ILE A 18 5.71 -2.64 -3.44
C ILE A 18 6.53 -3.90 -3.19
N ASP A 19 7.24 -3.98 -2.06
CA ASP A 19 8.04 -5.15 -1.68
C ASP A 19 7.17 -6.40 -1.58
N MET A 20 6.02 -6.32 -0.90
CA MET A 20 5.09 -7.45 -0.83
C MET A 20 4.59 -7.87 -2.22
N ALA A 21 4.30 -6.92 -3.11
CA ALA A 21 3.86 -7.23 -4.47
C ALA A 21 4.97 -7.88 -5.32
N ILE A 22 6.23 -7.44 -5.16
CA ILE A 22 7.41 -8.07 -5.78
C ILE A 22 7.55 -9.51 -5.30
N ASN A 23 7.31 -9.75 -4.01
CA ASN A 23 7.33 -11.09 -3.40
C ASN A 23 6.06 -11.92 -3.69
N GLY A 24 5.21 -11.51 -4.63
CA GLY A 24 4.04 -12.27 -5.09
C GLY A 24 2.81 -12.16 -4.19
N SER A 25 2.79 -11.26 -3.21
CA SER A 25 1.62 -11.06 -2.35
C SER A 25 0.49 -10.38 -3.13
N GLY A 26 -0.74 -10.89 -2.96
CA GLY A 26 -1.93 -10.33 -3.59
C GLY A 26 -2.41 -9.03 -2.93
N ILE A 27 -3.25 -8.27 -3.65
CA ILE A 27 -3.85 -6.99 -3.18
C ILE A 27 -4.67 -7.17 -1.88
N ARG A 28 -5.40 -8.29 -1.77
CA ARG A 28 -6.22 -8.56 -0.59
C ARG A 28 -5.37 -8.97 0.61
N ASP A 29 -4.28 -9.67 0.35
CA ASP A 29 -3.37 -10.15 1.37
C ASP A 29 -2.57 -8.99 1.98
N THR A 30 -1.92 -8.19 1.12
CA THR A 30 -1.27 -6.92 1.49
C THR A 30 -2.18 -5.99 2.30
N SER A 31 -3.43 -5.83 1.87
CA SER A 31 -4.43 -5.04 2.60
C SER A 31 -4.71 -5.58 4.01
N LYS A 32 -4.80 -6.91 4.17
CA LYS A 32 -5.01 -7.54 5.49
C LYS A 32 -3.78 -7.42 6.38
N VAL A 33 -2.60 -7.73 5.86
CA VAL A 33 -1.33 -7.71 6.59
C VAL A 33 -1.00 -6.30 7.09
N LEU A 34 -1.19 -5.28 6.25
CA LEU A 34 -0.89 -3.89 6.60
C LEU A 34 -2.06 -3.16 7.29
N GLY A 35 -3.23 -3.77 7.36
CA GLY A 35 -4.42 -3.14 7.96
C GLY A 35 -4.86 -1.86 7.23
N ILE A 36 -4.65 -1.80 5.91
CA ILE A 36 -4.99 -0.65 5.06
C ILE A 36 -6.06 -1.02 4.04
N SER A 37 -6.70 -0.02 3.46
CA SER A 37 -7.72 -0.26 2.43
C SER A 37 -7.13 -0.85 1.14
N LYS A 38 -7.87 -1.77 0.49
CA LYS A 38 -7.51 -2.32 -0.82
C LYS A 38 -7.33 -1.24 -1.89
N THR A 39 -8.08 -0.14 -1.80
CA THR A 39 -7.98 0.97 -2.75
C THR A 39 -6.65 1.71 -2.62
N THR A 40 -6.09 1.79 -1.42
CA THR A 40 -4.72 2.30 -1.19
C THR A 40 -3.69 1.42 -1.88
N VAL A 41 -3.78 0.11 -1.72
CA VAL A 41 -2.89 -0.87 -2.39
C VAL A 41 -2.99 -0.75 -3.91
N ILE A 42 -4.21 -0.70 -4.46
CA ILE A 42 -4.40 -0.54 -5.90
C ILE A 42 -3.81 0.79 -6.39
N LYS A 43 -4.06 1.89 -5.69
CA LYS A 43 -3.54 3.22 -6.07
C LYS A 43 -2.01 3.29 -6.05
N THR A 44 -1.37 2.56 -5.13
CA THR A 44 0.10 2.52 -5.03
C THR A 44 0.72 1.67 -6.13
N LEU A 45 0.10 0.55 -6.49
CA LEU A 45 0.59 -0.32 -7.57
C LEU A 45 0.25 0.18 -8.98
N LYS A 46 -0.81 0.98 -9.12
CA LYS A 46 -1.24 1.48 -10.43
C LYS A 46 -0.24 2.50 -10.96
N LYS A 47 0.34 2.22 -12.14
CA LYS A 47 1.23 3.15 -12.86
C LYS A 47 0.50 4.49 -13.07
N LYS A 48 1.12 5.59 -12.65
CA LYS A 48 0.62 6.93 -12.98
C LYS A 48 0.74 7.12 -14.48
N LYS A 49 -0.36 7.50 -15.15
CA LYS A 49 -0.29 7.95 -16.54
C LYS A 49 0.57 9.22 -16.57
N ALA A 50 1.52 9.29 -17.49
CA ALA A 50 2.20 10.53 -17.78
C ALA A 50 1.14 11.53 -18.23
N VAL A 51 0.99 12.61 -17.47
CA VAL A 51 0.24 13.78 -17.91
C VAL A 51 1.25 14.62 -18.67
N TRP A 52 1.02 14.78 -19.97
CA TRP A 52 1.77 15.68 -20.84
C TRP A 52 1.18 17.08 -20.74
#